data_AF-A0A9X3DQL1-F1
#
_entry.id   AF-A0A9X3DQL1-F1
#
_cell.length_a   1.000
_cell.length_b   1.000
_cell.length_c   1.000
_cell.angle_alpha   90.00
_cell.angle_beta   90.00
_cell.angle_gamma   90.00
#
_symmetry.space_group_name_H-M   'P 1'
#
loop_
_entity.id
_entity.type
_entity.pdbx_description
1 polymer ?
#
loop_
_entity_poly.entity_id
_entity_poly.type
_entity_poly.pdbx_seq_one_letter_code
_entity_poly.pdbx_strand_id
1 'polypeptide(L)' 'MKLFFLVAIVFLCTACASNQLKIQESSNACQNYHAMMTAPLDPMAMKRLKQACDDSQKQR' A
#
# COMPACT_ATOMS: atom_id res chain seq x y z
N MET A 1 3.40 33.75 24.38
CA MET A 1 2.85 32.48 24.88
C MET A 1 1.74 31.90 23.99
N LYS A 2 0.66 32.65 23.69
CA LYS A 2 -0.49 32.18 22.88
C LYS A 2 -0.15 31.77 21.44
N LEU A 3 0.85 32.41 20.84
CA LEU A 3 1.31 32.15 19.47
C LEU A 3 1.96 30.76 19.30
N PHE A 4 2.65 30.26 20.34
CA PHE A 4 3.28 28.93 20.32
C PHE A 4 2.24 27.80 20.31
N PHE A 5 1.10 28.00 20.97
CA PHE A 5 0.00 27.03 20.97
C PHE A 5 -0.63 26.87 19.58
N LEU A 6 -0.76 27.96 18.82
CA LEU A 6 -1.32 27.90 17.46
C LEU A 6 -0.38 27.16 16.50
N VAL A 7 0.93 27.37 16.62
CA VAL A 7 1.93 26.67 15.81
C VAL A 7 1.90 25.16 16.08
N ALA A 8 1.81 24.75 17.35
CA ALA A 8 1.74 23.34 17.73
C ALA A 8 0.53 22.60 17.12
N ILE A 9 -0.63 23.26 17.05
CA ILE A 9 -1.85 22.67 16.47
C ILE A 9 -1.70 22.44 14.96
N VAL A 10 -1.08 23.36 14.23
CA VAL A 10 -0.85 23.22 12.79
C VAL A 10 0.12 22.07 12.47
N PHE A 11 1.16 21.88 13.28
CA PHE A 11 2.11 20.76 13.13
C PHE A 11 1.49 19.38 13.43
N LEU A 12 0.53 19.31 14.34
CA LEU A 12 -0.18 18.04 14.63
C LEU A 12 -1.09 17.62 13.47
N CYS A 13 -1.70 18.58 12.76
CA CYS A 13 -2.56 18.29 11.61
C CYS A 13 -1.79 17.80 10.37
N THR A 14 -0.56 18.30 10.13
CA THR A 14 0.25 17.89 8.96
C THR A 14 0.84 16.49 9.09
N ALA A 15 1.15 16.03 10.31
CA ALA A 15 1.62 14.67 10.55
C ALA A 15 0.55 13.59 10.25
N CYS A 16 -0.73 13.92 10.41
CA CYS A 16 -1.83 13.01 10.07
C CYS A 16 -2.01 12.90 8.55
N ALA A 17 -1.83 14.01 7.81
CA ALA A 17 -1.95 14.03 6.34
C ALA A 17 -0.80 13.31 5.62
N SER A 18 0.41 13.26 6.18
CA SER A 18 1.53 12.49 5.62
C SER A 18 1.33 10.97 5.74
N ASN A 19 0.45 10.53 6.65
CA ASN A 19 0.00 9.15 6.78
C ASN A 19 -1.32 8.92 6.04
N GLN A 20 -1.73 9.83 5.13
CA GLN A 20 -2.52 9.38 3.99
C GLN A 20 -1.64 8.41 3.24
N LEU A 21 -1.78 7.15 3.67
CA LEU A 21 -1.36 5.92 3.06
C LEU A 21 -1.32 6.24 1.59
N LYS A 22 -0.11 6.45 1.06
CA LYS A 22 0.11 6.54 -0.38
C LYS A 22 -0.65 5.32 -0.86
N ILE A 23 -1.82 5.53 -1.47
CA ILE A 23 -2.57 4.45 -2.09
C ILE A 23 -1.67 4.15 -3.26
N GLN A 24 -0.61 3.40 -2.99
CA GLN A 24 0.33 2.93 -3.95
C GLN A 24 -0.54 1.94 -4.67
N GLU A 25 -1.16 2.42 -5.75
CA GLU A 25 -2.09 1.62 -6.54
C GLU A 25 -1.41 0.29 -6.76
N SER A 26 -1.93 -0.73 -6.08
CA SER A 26 -1.38 -2.07 -6.14
C SER A 26 -1.40 -2.46 -7.61
N SER A 27 -0.28 -2.98 -8.12
CA SER A 27 -0.24 -3.37 -9.52
C SER A 27 -1.35 -4.37 -9.81
N ASN A 28 -1.85 -4.40 -11.05
CA ASN A 28 -2.91 -5.33 -11.43
C ASN A 28 -2.52 -6.79 -11.12
N ALA A 29 -1.23 -7.14 -11.24
CA ALA A 29 -0.68 -8.43 -10.86
C ALA A 29 -0.83 -8.73 -9.36
N CYS A 30 -0.52 -7.76 -8.49
CA CYS A 30 -0.71 -7.91 -7.05
C CYS A 30 -2.19 -7.96 -6.64
N GLN A 31 -3.05 -7.17 -7.28
CA GLN A 31 -4.50 -7.24 -7.04
C GLN A 31 -5.04 -8.63 -7.38
N ASN A 32 -4.61 -9.19 -8.51
CA ASN A 32 -5.02 -10.53 -8.95
C ASN A 32 -4.52 -11.63 -7.98
N TYR A 33 -3.26 -11.57 -7.55
CA TYR A 33 -2.72 -12.50 -6.56
C TYR A 33 -3.54 -12.49 -5.26
N HIS A 34 -3.87 -11.31 -4.73
CA HIS A 34 -4.70 -11.18 -3.53
C HIS A 34 -6.13 -11.66 -3.73
N ALA A 35 -6.74 -11.36 -4.89
CA ALA A 35 -8.10 -11.80 -5.22
C ALA A 35 -8.21 -13.33 -5.29
N MET A 36 -7.12 -14.01 -5.68
CA MET A 36 -7.11 -15.47 -5.83
C MET A 36 -6.70 -16.22 -4.55
N MET A 37 -6.27 -15.58 -3.46
CA MET A 37 -5.77 -16.29 -2.26
C MET A 37 -6.73 -17.33 -1.67
N THR A 38 -8.04 -17.15 -1.84
CA THR A 38 -9.08 -18.06 -1.35
C THR A 38 -9.61 -19.04 -2.40
N ALA A 39 -9.15 -18.91 -3.65
CA ALA A 39 -9.55 -19.78 -4.73
C ALA A 39 -8.79 -21.11 -4.68
N PRO A 40 -9.43 -22.24 -5.04
CA PRO A 40 -8.77 -23.54 -5.13
C PRO A 40 -7.89 -23.59 -6.39
N LEU A 41 -6.72 -22.97 -6.32
CA LEU A 41 -5.70 -23.02 -7.37
C LEU A 41 -4.63 -24.07 -7.05
N ASP A 42 -4.04 -24.57 -8.13
CA ASP A 42 -2.80 -25.34 -8.03
C ASP A 42 -1.68 -24.51 -7.34
N PRO A 43 -0.89 -25.08 -6.42
CA PRO A 43 0.17 -24.36 -5.73
C PRO A 43 1.21 -23.72 -6.65
N MET A 44 1.47 -24.31 -7.83
CA MET A 44 2.37 -23.71 -8.83
C MET A 44 1.72 -22.48 -9.48
N ALA A 45 0.41 -22.47 -9.69
CA ALA A 45 -0.30 -21.30 -10.20
C ALA A 45 -0.26 -20.15 -9.18
N MET A 46 -0.45 -20.43 -7.89
CA MET A 46 -0.28 -19.43 -6.82
C MET A 46 1.13 -18.85 -6.77
N LYS A 47 2.17 -19.69 -6.89
CA LYS A 47 3.57 -19.21 -6.95
C LYS A 47 3.81 -18.27 -8.13
N ARG A 48 3.24 -18.56 -9.31
CA ARG A 48 3.36 -17.69 -10.48
C ARG A 48 2.67 -16.34 -10.28
N LEU A 49 1.49 -16.32 -9.66
CA LEU A 49 0.79 -15.09 -9.33
C LEU A 49 1.58 -14.23 -8.34
N LYS A 50 2.17 -14.86 -7.32
CA LYS A 50 3.05 -14.18 -6.37
C LYS A 50 4.27 -13.57 -7.08
N GLN A 51 4.96 -14.36 -7.89
CA GLN A 51 6.14 -13.89 -8.61
C GLN A 51 5.82 -12.73 -9.56
N ALA A 52 4.68 -12.77 -10.27
CA ALA A 52 4.24 -11.66 -11.11
C ALA A 52 3.96 -10.37 -10.33
N CYS A 53 3.45 -10.48 -9.10
CA CYS A 53 3.29 -9.34 -8.19
C CYS A 53 4.66 -8.77 -7.78
N ASP A 54 5.58 -9.63 -7.33
CA ASP A 54 6.93 -9.24 -6.89
C ASP A 54 7.73 -8.55 -8.03
N ASP A 55 7.68 -9.11 -9.24
CA ASP A 55 8.33 -8.55 -10.42
C ASP A 55 7.73 -7.20 -10.81
N SER A 56 6.40 -7.06 -10.72
CA SER A 56 5.72 -5.80 -11.00
C SER A 56 6.03 -4.70 -9.98
N GLN A 57 6.26 -5.05 -8.71
CA GLN A 57 6.73 -4.09 -7.71
C GLN A 57 8.17 -3.66 -7.96
N LYS A 58 9.04 -4.59 -8.38
CA LYS A 58 10.45 -4.29 -8.67
C LYS A 58 10.64 -3.38 -9.88
N GLN A 59 9.68 -3.37 -10.81
CA GLN A 59 9.70 -2.53 -12.01
C GLN A 59 9.07 -1.13 -11.81
N ARG A 60 8.54 -0.82 -10.63
CA ARG A 60 8.02 0.51 -10.26
C ARG A 60 9.05 1.33 -9.49
#